data_AF-A0A077AZN0-F1
#
_entry.id   AF-A0A077AZN0-F1
#
_cell.length_a   1.000
_cell.length_b   1.000
_cell.length_c   1.000
_cell.angle_alpha   90.00
_cell.angle_beta   90.00
_cell.angle_gamma   90.00
#
_symmetry.space_group_name_H-M   'P 1'
#
loop_
_entity.id
_entity.type
_entity.pdbx_description
1 polymer ?
#
loop_
_entity_poly.entity_id
_entity_poly.type
_entity_poly.pdbx_seq_one_letter_code
_entity_poly.pdbx_strand_id
1 'polypeptide(L)'
;MPLTGLLSRHGSVIRAAILHETNLIHLDADILHRQPLYTQIYPATVRHKDYNNYWVECSFGPALLPQEKNLPSLTIGQPLPVQISREAFFDTAENNVKAPHVTRKMVKEISLWNQLLPSLAQLDILLVDDPELMMRVRQYCQESYPHLTLKLVHHDLFEEYGLEEIWAPLEFPTVQFTGGSLHIETTAAATLIDINGIGKAEEINQKAIEPLIQHLMWRNLSGSILVEFVNHGQGQRPYLLQLLRDRLGKISPPFIVHGFTKLGFLELSREKRRCPLHHRKVFEA
;
A
#
# COMPACT_ATOMS: atom_id res chain seq x y z
N MET A 1 -25.31 -10.89 -2.65
CA MET A 1 -25.55 -9.53 -3.18
C MET A 1 -24.31 -9.10 -3.94
N PRO A 2 -24.39 -8.22 -4.96
CA PRO A 2 -23.29 -8.07 -5.90
C PRO A 2 -22.09 -7.34 -5.30
N LEU A 3 -20.90 -7.88 -5.54
CA LEU A 3 -19.62 -7.25 -5.32
C LEU A 3 -19.32 -6.32 -6.49
N THR A 4 -19.34 -5.02 -6.23
CA THR A 4 -19.22 -3.98 -7.27
C THR A 4 -17.83 -3.35 -7.21
N GLY A 5 -17.10 -3.39 -8.31
CA GLY A 5 -15.88 -2.61 -8.48
C GLY A 5 -16.17 -1.27 -9.13
N LEU A 6 -15.43 -0.25 -8.72
CA LEU A 6 -15.45 1.09 -9.31
C LEU A 6 -14.05 1.42 -9.79
N LEU A 7 -13.96 1.97 -10.99
CA LEU A 7 -12.76 2.59 -11.54
C LEU A 7 -13.09 4.00 -11.99
N SER A 8 -12.48 4.96 -11.33
CA SER A 8 -12.64 6.37 -11.61
C SER A 8 -11.33 7.00 -12.05
N ARG A 9 -11.35 7.94 -12.98
CA ARG A 9 -10.16 8.71 -13.35
C ARG A 9 -10.30 10.18 -12.95
N HIS A 10 -9.31 10.69 -12.23
CA HIS A 10 -9.19 12.11 -11.90
C HIS A 10 -7.80 12.62 -12.30
N GLY A 11 -7.72 13.34 -13.42
CA GLY A 11 -6.44 13.73 -14.03
C GLY A 11 -5.60 12.53 -14.46
N SER A 12 -4.38 12.42 -13.91
CA SER A 12 -3.45 11.30 -14.14
C SER A 12 -3.70 10.10 -13.23
N VAL A 13 -4.50 10.27 -12.16
CA VAL A 13 -4.73 9.27 -11.12
C VAL A 13 -5.96 8.43 -11.44
N ILE A 14 -5.79 7.12 -11.41
CA ILE A 14 -6.87 6.14 -11.33
C ILE A 14 -7.19 5.87 -9.88
N ARG A 15 -8.46 5.92 -9.55
CA ARG A 15 -9.02 5.59 -8.24
C ARG A 15 -9.83 4.32 -8.38
N ALA A 16 -9.58 3.37 -7.50
CA ALA A 16 -10.23 2.07 -7.51
C ALA A 16 -10.92 1.83 -6.18
N ALA A 17 -12.15 1.33 -6.22
CA ALA A 17 -12.87 0.91 -5.03
C ALA A 17 -13.56 -0.43 -5.26
N ILE A 18 -13.76 -1.19 -4.18
CA ILE A 18 -14.67 -2.33 -4.18
C ILE A 18 -15.69 -2.11 -3.08
N LEU A 19 -16.95 -2.28 -3.46
CA LEU A 19 -18.11 -2.17 -2.61
C LEU A 19 -18.79 -3.53 -2.48
N HIS A 20 -19.16 -3.88 -1.26
CA HIS A 20 -20.17 -4.90 -1.02
C HIS A 20 -21.43 -4.19 -0.54
N GLU A 21 -22.47 -4.19 -1.37
CA GLU A 21 -23.64 -3.30 -1.21
C GLU A 21 -23.20 -1.82 -1.27
N THR A 22 -23.30 -1.08 -0.16
CA THR A 22 -22.82 0.30 -0.02
C THR A 22 -21.55 0.39 0.83
N ASN A 23 -21.03 -0.73 1.33
CA ASN A 23 -19.89 -0.73 2.24
C ASN A 23 -18.58 -0.81 1.46
N LEU A 24 -17.69 0.15 1.72
CA LEU A 24 -16.34 0.16 1.16
C LEU A 24 -15.49 -0.96 1.78
N ILE A 25 -15.09 -1.93 0.94
CA ILE A 25 -14.22 -3.03 1.38
C ILE A 25 -12.77 -2.86 0.92
N HIS A 26 -12.56 -2.09 -0.16
CA HIS A 26 -11.24 -1.84 -0.71
C HIS A 26 -11.20 -0.46 -1.36
N LEU A 27 -10.08 0.23 -1.19
CA LEU A 27 -9.79 1.51 -1.82
C LEU A 27 -8.32 1.52 -2.19
N ASP A 28 -8.02 1.87 -3.44
CA ASP A 28 -6.64 2.06 -3.88
C ASP A 28 -6.53 3.09 -5.01
N ALA A 29 -5.30 3.49 -5.34
CA ALA A 29 -5.02 4.42 -6.41
C ALA A 29 -3.67 4.17 -7.06
N ASP A 30 -3.55 4.49 -8.35
CA ASP A 30 -2.25 4.61 -9.02
C ASP A 30 -2.37 5.47 -10.28
N ILE A 31 -1.25 5.82 -10.88
CA ILE A 31 -1.21 6.57 -12.14
C ILE A 31 -1.32 5.62 -13.34
N LEU A 32 -2.08 6.03 -14.35
CA LEU A 32 -2.43 5.18 -15.50
C LEU A 32 -1.24 4.69 -16.34
N HIS A 33 -0.14 5.44 -16.32
CA HIS A 33 1.05 5.16 -17.11
C HIS A 33 2.24 4.69 -16.26
N ARG A 34 2.02 4.31 -15.00
CA ARG A 34 3.12 3.81 -14.16
C ARG A 34 3.64 2.52 -14.76
N GLN A 35 4.95 2.47 -14.97
CA GLN A 35 5.62 1.19 -15.20
C GLN A 35 6.10 0.65 -13.85
N PRO A 36 5.57 -0.49 -13.36
CA PRO A 36 6.00 -1.04 -12.10
C PRO A 36 7.48 -1.47 -12.18
N LEU A 37 8.34 -0.79 -11.43
CA LEU A 37 9.80 -0.98 -11.54
C LEU A 37 10.25 -2.35 -10.99
N TYR A 38 9.46 -2.96 -10.10
CA TYR A 38 9.80 -4.22 -9.43
C TYR A 38 9.57 -5.47 -10.30
N THR A 39 8.96 -5.34 -11.46
CA THR A 39 8.67 -6.45 -12.38
C THR A 39 9.55 -6.40 -13.63
N GLN A 40 10.18 -5.26 -13.89
CA GLN A 40 11.13 -5.08 -14.97
C GLN A 40 12.43 -5.86 -14.70
N ILE A 41 12.92 -6.52 -15.75
CA ILE A 41 14.19 -7.24 -15.70
C ILE A 41 15.29 -6.29 -16.18
N TYR A 42 16.26 -6.07 -15.31
CA TYR A 42 17.42 -5.24 -15.61
C TYR A 42 18.65 -6.12 -15.80
N PRO A 43 19.41 -5.94 -16.89
CA PRO A 43 20.73 -6.54 -16.99
C PRO A 43 21.65 -5.88 -15.95
N ALA A 44 22.37 -6.71 -15.21
CA ALA A 44 23.30 -6.26 -14.20
C ALA A 44 24.66 -6.94 -14.33
N THR A 45 25.71 -6.31 -13.80
CA THR A 45 27.05 -6.90 -13.71
C THR A 45 27.57 -6.81 -12.28
N VAL A 46 28.06 -7.93 -11.74
CA VAL A 46 28.63 -7.96 -10.38
C VAL A 46 29.92 -7.13 -10.33
N ARG A 47 29.96 -6.13 -9.45
CA ARG A 47 31.11 -5.25 -9.26
C ARG A 47 32.03 -5.75 -8.16
N HIS A 48 31.47 -6.01 -6.98
CA HIS A 48 32.21 -6.56 -5.85
C HIS A 48 31.26 -7.26 -4.88
N LYS A 49 31.83 -8.01 -3.93
CA LYS A 49 31.10 -8.67 -2.85
C LYS A 49 31.47 -8.01 -1.53
N ASP A 50 30.47 -7.72 -0.72
CA ASP A 50 30.63 -7.20 0.64
C ASP A 50 29.80 -8.04 1.62
N TYR A 51 30.48 -8.77 2.50
CA TYR A 51 29.89 -9.79 3.38
C TYR A 51 28.97 -10.77 2.64
N ASN A 52 27.66 -10.69 2.91
CA ASN A 52 26.62 -11.54 2.35
C ASN A 52 25.86 -10.86 1.20
N ASN A 53 26.36 -9.75 0.67
CA ASN A 53 25.75 -9.00 -0.42
C ASN A 53 26.73 -8.84 -1.59
N TYR A 54 26.18 -8.70 -2.77
CA TYR A 54 26.90 -8.28 -3.96
C TYR A 54 26.46 -6.86 -4.32
N TRP A 55 27.41 -6.05 -4.74
CA TRP A 55 27.10 -4.81 -5.44
C TRP A 55 27.09 -5.09 -6.93
N VAL A 56 26.00 -4.70 -7.58
CA VAL A 56 25.82 -4.87 -9.03
C VAL A 56 25.61 -3.52 -9.69
N GLU A 57 26.08 -3.39 -10.91
CA GLU A 57 25.79 -2.24 -11.78
C GLU A 57 24.59 -2.55 -12.65
N CYS A 58 23.58 -1.68 -12.64
CA CYS A 58 22.38 -1.75 -13.48
C CYS A 58 22.27 -0.47 -14.36
N SER A 59 21.31 -0.44 -15.29
CA SER A 59 21.03 0.76 -16.11
C SER A 59 20.60 1.99 -15.31
N PHE A 60 20.05 1.79 -14.10
CA PHE A 60 19.67 2.85 -13.17
C PHE A 60 20.75 3.15 -12.12
N GLY A 61 21.96 2.60 -12.27
CA GLY A 61 23.09 2.78 -11.36
C GLY A 61 23.33 1.59 -10.41
N PRO A 62 24.10 1.79 -9.32
CA PRO A 62 24.51 0.71 -8.44
C PRO A 62 23.35 0.19 -7.57
N ALA A 63 23.30 -1.12 -7.38
CA ALA A 63 22.29 -1.79 -6.57
C ALA A 63 22.88 -2.84 -5.65
N LEU A 64 22.20 -3.11 -4.54
CA LEU A 64 22.56 -4.16 -3.60
C LEU A 64 21.80 -5.45 -3.94
N LEU A 65 22.54 -6.54 -4.15
CA LEU A 65 22.01 -7.87 -4.41
C LEU A 65 22.38 -8.81 -3.24
N PRO A 66 21.47 -9.08 -2.30
CA PRO A 66 21.72 -10.03 -1.22
C PRO A 66 22.00 -11.45 -1.74
N GLN A 67 22.90 -12.18 -1.08
CA GLN A 67 23.10 -13.60 -1.34
C GLN A 67 21.87 -14.38 -0.87
N GLU A 68 21.06 -14.82 -1.83
CA GLU A 68 19.90 -15.67 -1.59
C GLU A 68 20.32 -17.08 -1.16
N LYS A 69 19.71 -17.61 -0.09
CA LYS A 69 20.13 -18.87 0.57
C LYS A 69 20.21 -20.10 -0.34
N ASN A 70 19.37 -20.14 -1.39
CA ASN A 70 19.23 -21.29 -2.27
C ASN A 70 19.83 -21.07 -3.66
N LEU A 71 20.65 -20.02 -3.84
CA LEU A 71 21.28 -19.72 -5.13
C LEU A 71 22.81 -19.77 -5.02
N PRO A 72 23.51 -20.15 -6.10
CA PRO A 72 24.97 -20.20 -6.09
C PRO A 72 25.57 -18.81 -5.86
N SER A 73 26.81 -18.81 -5.35
CA SER A 73 27.63 -17.60 -5.25
C SER A 73 27.95 -17.06 -6.65
N LEU A 74 28.08 -15.74 -6.74
CA LEU A 74 28.43 -15.04 -7.97
C LEU A 74 29.92 -14.65 -7.97
N THR A 75 30.49 -14.50 -9.15
CA THR A 75 31.84 -13.97 -9.40
C THR A 75 31.81 -12.51 -9.83
N ILE A 76 32.88 -11.78 -9.52
CA ILE A 76 33.07 -10.40 -10.00
C ILE A 76 33.13 -10.40 -11.53
N GLY A 77 32.44 -9.44 -12.16
CA GLY A 77 32.30 -9.32 -13.61
C GLY A 77 31.21 -10.20 -14.22
N GLN A 78 30.56 -11.07 -13.43
CA GLN A 78 29.49 -11.92 -13.93
C GLN A 78 28.27 -11.09 -14.34
N PRO A 79 27.77 -11.20 -15.59
CA PRO A 79 26.51 -10.61 -15.99
C PRO A 79 25.34 -11.48 -15.50
N LEU A 80 24.25 -10.85 -15.09
CA LEU A 80 23.04 -11.53 -14.65
C LEU A 80 21.81 -10.63 -14.78
N PRO A 81 20.63 -11.21 -15.07
CA PRO A 81 19.39 -10.47 -14.94
C PRO A 81 19.02 -10.32 -13.46
N VAL A 82 18.50 -9.15 -13.09
CA VAL A 82 17.95 -8.88 -11.76
C VAL A 82 16.62 -8.14 -11.87
N GLN A 83 15.79 -8.25 -10.84
CA GLN A 83 14.60 -7.42 -10.64
C GLN A 83 14.78 -6.56 -9.40
N ILE A 84 14.13 -5.40 -9.36
CA ILE A 84 14.02 -4.63 -8.12
C ILE A 84 13.12 -5.41 -7.16
N SER A 85 13.61 -5.71 -5.96
CA SER A 85 12.92 -6.58 -5.01
C SER A 85 11.64 -5.96 -4.44
N ARG A 86 11.61 -4.63 -4.28
CA ARG A 86 10.43 -3.84 -3.84
C ARG A 86 10.52 -2.43 -4.38
N GLU A 87 9.41 -1.93 -4.92
CA GLU A 87 9.32 -0.63 -5.59
C GLU A 87 9.62 0.55 -4.66
N ALA A 88 9.17 0.48 -3.41
CA ALA A 88 9.27 1.58 -2.46
C ALA A 88 10.71 1.93 -2.01
N PHE A 89 11.72 1.19 -2.46
CA PHE A 89 13.12 1.59 -2.30
C PHE A 89 13.57 2.57 -3.38
N PHE A 90 12.93 2.56 -4.56
CA PHE A 90 13.29 3.45 -5.66
C PHE A 90 12.86 4.89 -5.38
N ASP A 91 11.67 5.12 -4.83
CA ASP A 91 11.22 6.45 -4.37
C ASP A 91 12.21 7.10 -3.37
N THR A 92 12.84 6.28 -2.52
CA THR A 92 13.90 6.76 -1.60
C THR A 92 15.27 6.90 -2.26
N ALA A 93 15.52 6.20 -3.36
CA ALA A 93 16.78 6.24 -4.10
C ALA A 93 16.86 7.45 -5.04
N GLU A 94 15.74 7.86 -5.67
CA GLU A 94 15.65 9.10 -6.47
C GLU A 94 16.07 10.34 -5.67
N ASN A 95 15.87 10.32 -4.36
CA ASN A 95 16.29 11.38 -3.43
C ASN A 95 17.73 11.23 -2.91
N ASN A 96 18.58 10.40 -3.54
CA ASN A 96 19.98 10.11 -3.17
C ASN A 96 20.20 9.45 -1.80
N VAL A 97 19.17 8.81 -1.20
CA VAL A 97 19.25 8.33 0.19
C VAL A 97 19.75 6.87 0.30
N LYS A 98 19.56 6.02 -0.72
CA LYS A 98 19.99 4.61 -0.65
C LYS A 98 19.99 3.90 -2.01
N ALA A 99 20.97 3.02 -2.26
CA ALA A 99 20.95 2.12 -3.42
C ALA A 99 19.79 1.09 -3.30
N PRO A 100 19.08 0.78 -4.40
CA PRO A 100 17.97 -0.16 -4.37
C PRO A 100 18.43 -1.59 -4.13
N HIS A 101 17.56 -2.39 -3.49
CA HIS A 101 17.78 -3.83 -3.36
C HIS A 101 17.21 -4.58 -4.57
N VAL A 102 18.03 -5.39 -5.21
CA VAL A 102 17.65 -6.24 -6.33
C VAL A 102 17.69 -7.72 -5.96
N THR A 103 17.03 -8.56 -6.75
CA THR A 103 16.92 -10.01 -6.56
C THR A 103 17.12 -10.74 -7.88
N ARG A 104 17.63 -11.98 -7.80
CA ARG A 104 17.67 -12.92 -8.94
C ARG A 104 16.37 -13.70 -9.08
N LYS A 105 15.52 -13.69 -8.07
CA LYS A 105 14.23 -14.36 -8.08
C LYS A 105 13.26 -13.56 -8.95
N MET A 106 13.04 -14.05 -10.17
CA MET A 106 12.11 -13.43 -11.09
C MET A 106 10.66 -13.66 -10.65
N VAL A 107 9.96 -12.58 -10.34
CA VAL A 107 8.54 -12.54 -10.05
C VAL A 107 7.81 -12.04 -11.29
N LYS A 108 6.69 -12.69 -11.63
CA LYS A 108 5.82 -12.22 -12.71
C LYS A 108 5.08 -10.95 -12.28
N GLU A 109 4.89 -10.06 -13.24
CA GLU A 109 4.10 -8.86 -13.04
C GLU A 109 2.65 -9.20 -12.71
N ILE A 110 2.15 -8.59 -11.63
CA ILE A 110 0.72 -8.51 -11.37
C ILE A 110 0.23 -7.31 -12.17
N SER A 111 -0.79 -7.49 -13.02
CA SER A 111 -1.36 -6.39 -13.80
C SER A 111 -1.77 -5.22 -12.92
N LEU A 112 -1.71 -3.99 -13.43
CA LEU A 112 -2.21 -2.80 -12.74
C LEU A 112 -3.64 -3.02 -12.20
N TRP A 113 -4.49 -3.67 -12.97
CA TRP A 113 -5.87 -3.96 -12.59
C TRP A 113 -5.98 -4.90 -11.39
N ASN A 114 -5.18 -5.96 -11.33
CA ASN A 114 -5.15 -6.84 -10.16
C ASN A 114 -4.47 -6.20 -8.94
N GLN A 115 -3.57 -5.23 -9.16
CA GLN A 115 -3.00 -4.45 -8.06
C GLN A 115 -4.04 -3.49 -7.46
N LEU A 116 -4.79 -2.78 -8.31
CA LEU A 116 -5.84 -1.84 -7.91
C LEU A 116 -7.12 -2.54 -7.40
N LEU A 117 -7.42 -3.73 -7.92
CA LEU A 117 -8.60 -4.51 -7.59
C LEU A 117 -8.18 -5.97 -7.33
N PRO A 118 -7.64 -6.29 -6.14
CA PRO A 118 -7.16 -7.65 -5.83
C PRO A 118 -8.22 -8.75 -5.94
N SER A 119 -9.50 -8.38 -5.80
CA SER A 119 -10.65 -9.28 -5.95
C SER A 119 -11.38 -9.13 -7.30
N LEU A 120 -10.68 -8.64 -8.34
CA LEU A 120 -11.26 -8.42 -9.68
C LEU A 120 -12.02 -9.64 -10.23
N ALA A 121 -11.49 -10.84 -9.98
CA ALA A 121 -12.10 -12.12 -10.39
C ALA A 121 -13.44 -12.45 -9.70
N GLN A 122 -13.73 -11.82 -8.57
CA GLN A 122 -14.90 -12.06 -7.73
C GLN A 122 -15.99 -10.99 -7.92
N LEU A 123 -15.69 -9.93 -8.68
CA LEU A 123 -16.64 -8.86 -8.93
C LEU A 123 -17.79 -9.36 -9.81
N ASP A 124 -19.01 -8.97 -9.48
CA ASP A 124 -20.17 -9.19 -10.33
C ASP A 124 -20.22 -8.16 -11.47
N ILE A 125 -19.80 -6.92 -11.17
CA ILE A 125 -19.74 -5.82 -12.13
C ILE A 125 -18.60 -4.86 -11.80
N LEU A 126 -17.99 -4.31 -12.85
CA LEU A 126 -17.02 -3.22 -12.79
C LEU A 126 -17.59 -1.99 -13.51
N LEU A 127 -17.86 -0.95 -12.74
CA LEU A 127 -18.26 0.36 -13.24
C LEU A 127 -17.01 1.18 -13.55
N VAL A 128 -17.01 1.88 -14.68
CA VAL A 128 -15.92 2.74 -15.12
C VAL A 128 -16.49 4.07 -15.60
N ASP A 129 -15.96 5.21 -15.16
CA ASP A 129 -16.46 6.54 -15.57
C ASP A 129 -15.66 7.20 -16.70
N ASP A 130 -14.49 6.67 -17.03
CA ASP A 130 -13.61 7.23 -18.07
C ASP A 130 -13.52 6.31 -19.31
N PRO A 131 -13.76 6.83 -20.54
CA PRO A 131 -13.68 6.03 -21.76
C PRO A 131 -12.31 5.42 -22.05
N GLU A 132 -11.21 6.14 -21.78
CA GLU A 132 -9.85 5.61 -22.00
C GLU A 132 -9.56 4.48 -21.01
N LEU A 133 -9.94 4.67 -19.74
CA LEU A 133 -9.85 3.66 -18.70
C LEU A 133 -10.66 2.40 -19.06
N MET A 134 -11.89 2.58 -19.56
CA MET A 134 -12.75 1.50 -20.03
C MET A 134 -12.11 0.70 -21.16
N MET A 135 -11.52 1.37 -22.16
CA MET A 135 -10.85 0.70 -23.27
C MET A 135 -9.72 -0.21 -22.76
N ARG A 136 -8.87 0.30 -21.85
CA ARG A 136 -7.72 -0.45 -21.34
C ARG A 136 -8.10 -1.60 -20.43
N VAL A 137 -9.04 -1.39 -19.49
CA VAL A 137 -9.48 -2.47 -18.60
C VAL A 137 -10.23 -3.55 -19.38
N ARG A 138 -11.01 -3.16 -20.40
CA ARG A 138 -11.68 -4.11 -21.29
C ARG A 138 -10.70 -5.01 -22.03
N GLN A 139 -9.64 -4.45 -22.60
CA GLN A 139 -8.60 -5.23 -23.28
C GLN A 139 -8.00 -6.28 -22.34
N TYR A 140 -7.73 -5.90 -21.09
CA TYR A 140 -7.20 -6.82 -20.09
C TYR A 140 -8.20 -7.91 -19.67
N CYS A 141 -9.45 -7.52 -19.42
CA CYS A 141 -10.50 -8.43 -18.98
C CYS A 141 -10.93 -9.42 -20.08
N GLN A 142 -10.82 -9.06 -21.36
CA GLN A 142 -11.12 -9.99 -22.46
C GLN A 142 -10.30 -11.29 -22.38
N GLU A 143 -9.04 -11.19 -21.96
CA GLU A 143 -8.15 -12.35 -21.82
C GLU A 143 -8.23 -12.97 -20.43
N SER A 144 -8.24 -12.14 -19.38
CA SER A 144 -8.08 -12.60 -17.99
C SER A 144 -9.40 -12.91 -17.27
N TYR A 145 -10.48 -12.19 -17.60
CA TYR A 145 -11.76 -12.19 -16.90
C TYR A 145 -12.95 -12.04 -17.88
N PRO A 146 -13.12 -12.94 -18.85
CA PRO A 146 -14.07 -12.76 -19.96
C PRO A 146 -15.54 -12.71 -19.52
N HIS A 147 -15.85 -13.17 -18.31
CA HIS A 147 -17.19 -13.17 -17.73
C HIS A 147 -17.49 -11.95 -16.86
N LEU A 148 -16.51 -11.08 -16.58
CA LEU A 148 -16.72 -9.89 -15.78
C LEU A 148 -17.55 -8.86 -16.56
N THR A 149 -18.68 -8.45 -15.98
CA THR A 149 -19.52 -7.41 -16.57
C THR A 149 -18.83 -6.05 -16.43
N LEU A 150 -18.57 -5.38 -17.54
CA LEU A 150 -18.01 -4.02 -17.58
C LEU A 150 -19.07 -3.02 -18.02
N LYS A 151 -19.24 -1.91 -17.30
CA LYS A 151 -20.18 -0.85 -17.66
C LYS A 151 -19.53 0.52 -17.62
N LEU A 152 -19.58 1.23 -18.74
CA LEU A 152 -19.18 2.63 -18.82
C LEU A 152 -20.35 3.48 -18.30
N VAL A 153 -20.07 4.42 -17.42
CA VAL A 153 -21.01 5.40 -16.91
C VAL A 153 -20.53 6.81 -17.26
N HIS A 154 -21.41 7.81 -17.14
CA HIS A 154 -21.13 9.21 -17.49
C HIS A 154 -21.24 10.17 -16.30
N HIS A 155 -21.28 9.63 -15.07
CA HIS A 155 -21.27 10.37 -13.81
C HIS A 155 -19.99 10.05 -13.04
N ASP A 156 -19.62 10.92 -12.09
CA ASP A 156 -18.49 10.65 -11.19
C ASP A 156 -18.86 9.55 -10.21
N LEU A 157 -18.18 8.40 -10.31
CA LEU A 157 -18.44 7.23 -9.47
C LEU A 157 -18.07 7.46 -8.00
N PHE A 158 -17.08 8.30 -7.71
CA PHE A 158 -16.67 8.54 -6.33
C PHE A 158 -17.65 9.50 -5.66
N GLU A 159 -18.15 10.51 -6.37
CA GLU A 159 -19.20 11.39 -5.86
C GLU A 159 -20.52 10.61 -5.66
N GLU A 160 -20.98 9.85 -6.65
CA GLU A 160 -22.27 9.13 -6.59
C GLU A 160 -22.34 8.13 -5.42
N TYR A 161 -21.21 7.47 -5.11
CA TYR A 161 -21.14 6.48 -4.03
C TYR A 161 -20.63 7.06 -2.70
N GLY A 162 -20.52 8.39 -2.59
CA GLY A 162 -20.08 9.08 -1.35
C GLY A 162 -18.62 8.79 -0.96
N LEU A 163 -17.81 8.33 -1.90
CA LEU A 163 -16.40 8.00 -1.66
C LEU A 163 -15.50 9.23 -1.62
N GLU A 164 -15.95 10.40 -2.08
CA GLU A 164 -15.18 11.65 -1.92
C GLU A 164 -14.98 12.02 -0.45
N GLU A 165 -15.96 11.73 0.42
CA GLU A 165 -15.84 11.96 1.86
C GLU A 165 -14.74 11.09 2.50
N ILE A 166 -14.46 9.93 1.90
CA ILE A 166 -13.36 9.04 2.31
C ILE A 166 -12.05 9.46 1.63
N TRP A 167 -12.13 9.89 0.37
CA TRP A 167 -10.97 10.21 -0.45
C TRP A 167 -10.28 11.50 -0.03
N ALA A 168 -11.02 12.59 0.13
CA ALA A 168 -10.48 13.91 0.42
C ALA A 168 -9.64 13.95 1.72
N PRO A 169 -10.05 13.32 2.84
CA PRO A 169 -9.21 13.26 4.04
C PRO A 169 -7.89 12.50 3.87
N LEU A 170 -7.76 11.66 2.84
CA LEU A 170 -6.50 10.93 2.58
C LEU A 170 -5.37 11.84 2.11
N GLU A 171 -5.66 13.06 1.70
CA GLU A 171 -4.67 14.07 1.29
C GLU A 171 -3.97 14.71 2.49
N PHE A 172 -4.64 14.72 3.65
CA PHE A 172 -4.13 15.39 4.84
C PHE A 172 -3.47 14.40 5.80
N PRO A 173 -2.41 14.78 6.53
CA PRO A 173 -1.82 13.93 7.55
C PRO A 173 -2.73 13.77 8.78
N THR A 174 -3.61 14.75 9.04
CA THR A 174 -4.53 14.74 10.18
C THR A 174 -5.92 14.28 9.77
N VAL A 175 -6.44 13.28 10.47
CA VAL A 175 -7.78 12.71 10.29
C VAL A 175 -8.62 13.03 11.52
N GLN A 176 -9.81 13.59 11.31
CA GLN A 176 -10.74 13.89 12.41
C GLN A 176 -11.66 12.69 12.69
N PHE A 177 -11.98 12.47 13.96
CA PHE A 177 -13.03 11.56 14.39
C PHE A 177 -13.80 12.16 15.57
N THR A 178 -14.90 11.54 15.97
CA THR A 178 -15.72 12.06 17.08
C THR A 178 -14.92 12.15 18.38
N GLY A 179 -14.57 13.38 18.80
CA GLY A 179 -13.86 13.65 20.06
C GLY A 179 -12.34 13.68 19.96
N GLY A 180 -11.76 13.54 18.76
CA GLY A 180 -10.30 13.54 18.61
C GLY A 180 -9.81 13.51 17.15
N SER A 181 -8.51 13.29 17.00
CA SER A 181 -7.86 13.18 15.69
C SER A 181 -6.72 12.17 15.69
N LEU A 182 -6.40 11.66 14.51
CA LEU A 182 -5.17 10.91 14.23
C LEU A 182 -4.24 11.84 13.45
N HIS A 183 -2.97 11.94 13.84
CA HIS A 183 -1.94 12.57 13.03
C HIS A 183 -0.99 11.49 12.50
N ILE A 184 -0.89 11.37 11.18
CA ILE A 184 -0.14 10.30 10.50
C ILE A 184 1.06 10.92 9.78
N GLU A 185 2.26 10.51 10.18
CA GLU A 185 3.52 10.95 9.58
C GLU A 185 4.31 9.75 9.07
N THR A 186 4.69 9.77 7.79
CA THR A 186 5.56 8.72 7.22
C THR A 186 6.98 9.24 7.11
N THR A 187 7.92 8.53 7.74
CA THR A 187 9.36 8.82 7.68
C THR A 187 10.07 7.79 6.80
N ALA A 188 11.39 7.95 6.63
CA ALA A 188 12.20 6.99 5.88
C ALA A 188 12.20 5.56 6.48
N ALA A 189 11.99 5.42 7.79
CA ALA A 189 12.11 4.14 8.49
C ALA A 189 10.77 3.58 8.99
N ALA A 190 9.87 4.45 9.45
CA ALA A 190 8.59 4.06 10.05
C ALA A 190 7.50 5.09 9.80
N THR A 191 6.24 4.64 9.89
CA THR A 191 5.09 5.53 10.00
C THR A 191 4.75 5.73 11.48
N LEU A 192 4.67 6.98 11.91
CA LEU A 192 4.22 7.39 13.24
C LEU A 192 2.76 7.82 13.17
N ILE A 193 1.95 7.36 14.13
CA ILE A 193 0.54 7.72 14.24
C ILE A 193 0.28 8.20 15.66
N ASP A 194 -0.04 9.48 15.81
CA ASP A 194 -0.38 10.09 17.10
C ASP A 194 -1.89 10.24 17.23
N ILE A 195 -2.44 9.85 18.38
CA ILE A 195 -3.87 9.96 18.69
C ILE A 195 -4.05 11.11 19.66
N ASN A 196 -4.87 12.08 19.29
CA ASN A 196 -5.21 13.23 20.11
C ASN A 196 -6.71 13.28 20.38
N GLY A 197 -7.12 13.92 21.49
CA GLY A 197 -8.53 14.14 21.77
C GLY A 197 -8.79 14.83 23.10
N ILE A 198 -10.05 15.20 23.32
CA ILE A 198 -10.50 15.88 24.54
C ILE A 198 -11.50 14.96 25.26
N GLY A 199 -11.23 14.65 26.52
CA GLY A 199 -12.09 13.78 27.34
C GLY A 199 -11.32 12.65 28.01
N LYS A 200 -12.01 11.56 28.35
CA LYS A 200 -11.39 10.38 28.97
C LYS A 200 -10.55 9.64 27.93
N ALA A 201 -9.29 9.39 28.26
CA ALA A 201 -8.33 8.68 27.42
C ALA A 201 -8.88 7.33 26.90
N GLU A 202 -9.57 6.58 27.75
CA GLU A 202 -10.13 5.28 27.38
C GLU A 202 -11.15 5.39 26.24
N GLU A 203 -12.06 6.36 26.33
CA GLU A 203 -13.10 6.61 25.33
C GLU A 203 -12.51 7.13 24.01
N ILE A 204 -11.51 8.03 24.09
CA ILE A 204 -10.81 8.55 22.91
C ILE A 204 -10.12 7.41 22.18
N ASN A 205 -9.32 6.61 22.90
CA ASN A 205 -8.58 5.49 22.33
C ASN A 205 -9.52 4.46 21.69
N GLN A 206 -10.67 4.17 22.31
CA GLN A 206 -11.68 3.28 21.74
C GLN A 206 -12.29 3.82 20.44
N LYS A 207 -12.65 5.12 20.41
CA LYS A 207 -13.18 5.78 19.21
C LYS A 207 -12.15 5.89 18.09
N ALA A 208 -10.87 5.97 18.43
CA ALA A 208 -9.77 6.05 17.48
C ALA A 208 -9.46 4.72 16.76
N ILE A 209 -9.86 3.56 17.30
CA ILE A 209 -9.51 2.26 16.70
C ILE A 209 -10.09 2.11 15.29
N GLU A 210 -11.33 2.52 15.07
CA GLU A 210 -11.96 2.35 13.75
C GLU A 210 -11.29 3.24 12.68
N PRO A 211 -11.15 4.57 12.88
CA PRO A 211 -10.38 5.41 11.95
C PRO A 211 -8.93 4.94 11.77
N LEU A 212 -8.27 4.46 12.82
CA LEU A 212 -6.90 3.94 12.74
C LEU A 212 -6.82 2.78 11.74
N ILE A 213 -7.68 1.77 11.90
CA ILE A 213 -7.69 0.59 11.03
C ILE A 213 -8.04 0.99 9.59
N GLN A 214 -9.05 1.84 9.41
CA GLN A 214 -9.45 2.33 8.09
C GLN A 214 -8.30 3.04 7.38
N HIS A 215 -7.62 3.98 8.04
CA HIS A 215 -6.51 4.70 7.41
C HIS A 215 -5.26 3.85 7.21
N LEU A 216 -5.00 2.86 8.08
CA LEU A 216 -3.97 1.84 7.82
C LEU A 216 -4.23 1.10 6.50
N MET A 217 -5.50 0.76 6.22
CA MET A 217 -5.90 0.08 4.99
C MET A 217 -5.96 1.01 3.78
N TRP A 218 -6.73 2.10 3.86
CA TRP A 218 -6.96 3.04 2.75
C TRP A 218 -5.67 3.68 2.27
N ARG A 219 -4.77 4.06 3.19
CA ARG A 219 -3.45 4.61 2.82
C ARG A 219 -2.43 3.53 2.44
N ASN A 220 -2.79 2.26 2.51
CA ASN A 220 -1.91 1.12 2.29
C ASN A 220 -0.61 1.21 3.14
N LEU A 221 -0.74 1.53 4.43
CA LEU A 221 0.41 1.66 5.32
C LEU A 221 1.00 0.27 5.60
N SER A 222 2.33 0.18 5.53
CA SER A 222 3.09 -1.05 5.67
C SER A 222 4.54 -0.76 6.08
N GLY A 223 5.30 -1.81 6.42
CA GLY A 223 6.59 -1.67 7.09
C GLY A 223 6.42 -1.54 8.61
N SER A 224 7.29 -0.78 9.25
CA SER A 224 7.22 -0.49 10.69
C SER A 224 6.26 0.66 10.96
N ILE A 225 5.33 0.47 11.89
CA ILE A 225 4.32 1.46 12.25
C ILE A 225 4.27 1.57 13.78
N LEU A 226 4.34 2.79 14.30
CA LEU A 226 4.25 3.09 15.72
C LEU A 226 3.00 3.93 15.99
N VAL A 227 2.17 3.50 16.94
CA VAL A 227 0.95 4.22 17.32
C VAL A 227 1.05 4.70 18.76
N GLU A 228 0.85 5.99 18.98
CA GLU A 228 0.82 6.63 20.29
C GLU A 228 -0.63 6.85 20.74
N PHE A 229 -1.07 6.09 21.75
CA PHE A 229 -2.42 6.22 22.33
C PHE A 229 -2.43 7.24 23.47
N VAL A 230 -3.48 8.07 23.55
CA VAL A 230 -3.67 9.08 24.61
C VAL A 230 -3.63 8.43 25.99
N ASN A 231 -2.73 8.90 26.86
CA ASN A 231 -2.64 8.59 28.30
C ASN A 231 -3.17 7.19 28.69
N HIS A 232 -2.70 6.16 27.99
CA HIS A 232 -3.17 4.80 28.16
C HIS A 232 -2.47 4.22 29.39
N GLY A 233 -3.17 4.16 30.53
CA GLY A 233 -2.65 3.47 31.71
C GLY A 233 -2.37 1.98 31.39
N GLN A 234 -1.54 1.33 32.21
CA GLN A 234 -1.18 -0.09 32.00
C GLN A 234 -2.41 -1.02 31.92
N GLY A 235 -3.52 -0.65 32.59
CA GLY A 235 -4.77 -1.41 32.56
C GLY A 235 -5.49 -1.45 31.20
N GLN A 236 -5.29 -0.44 30.34
CA GLN A 236 -5.97 -0.40 29.02
C GLN A 236 -5.23 -1.22 27.95
N ARG A 237 -3.91 -1.45 28.13
CA ARG A 237 -3.06 -2.12 27.13
C ARG A 237 -3.56 -3.52 26.73
N PRO A 238 -3.95 -4.42 27.66
CA PRO A 238 -4.43 -5.75 27.28
C PRO A 238 -5.66 -5.70 26.37
N TYR A 239 -6.59 -4.78 26.65
CA TYR A 239 -7.78 -4.58 25.83
C TYR A 239 -7.43 -4.09 24.42
N LEU A 240 -6.59 -3.05 24.30
CA LEU A 240 -6.15 -2.51 23.01
C LEU A 240 -5.40 -3.58 22.18
N LEU A 241 -4.51 -4.35 22.82
CA LEU A 241 -3.76 -5.42 22.15
C LEU A 241 -4.68 -6.51 21.62
N GLN A 242 -5.63 -6.98 22.43
CA GLN A 242 -6.56 -8.03 22.02
C GLN A 242 -7.42 -7.57 20.86
N LEU A 243 -8.05 -6.40 20.98
CA LEU A 243 -8.91 -5.84 19.94
C LEU A 243 -8.16 -5.64 18.61
N LEU A 244 -6.95 -5.06 18.66
CA LEU A 244 -6.16 -4.81 17.45
C LEU A 244 -5.65 -6.11 16.82
N ARG A 245 -5.26 -7.12 17.61
CA ARG A 245 -4.90 -8.45 17.08
C ARG A 245 -6.07 -9.09 16.35
N ASP A 246 -7.25 -9.04 16.95
CA ASP A 246 -8.46 -9.67 16.39
C ASP A 246 -8.92 -9.00 15.10
N ARG A 247 -8.79 -7.67 15.00
CA ARG A 247 -9.22 -6.91 13.80
C ARG A 247 -8.14 -6.87 12.73
N LEU A 248 -6.90 -6.50 13.09
CA LEU A 248 -5.84 -6.35 12.11
C LEU A 248 -5.28 -7.67 11.58
N GLY A 249 -5.40 -8.76 12.35
CA GLY A 249 -4.98 -10.10 11.92
C GLY A 249 -5.88 -10.70 10.83
N LYS A 250 -7.09 -10.17 10.64
CA LYS A 250 -8.03 -10.60 9.58
C LYS A 250 -7.84 -9.85 8.27
N ILE A 251 -7.04 -8.77 8.26
CA ILE A 251 -6.74 -8.00 7.06
C ILE A 251 -5.75 -8.78 6.20
N SER A 252 -5.82 -8.65 4.87
CA SER A 252 -4.87 -9.27 3.96
C SER A 252 -4.04 -8.22 3.20
N PRO A 253 -2.69 -8.30 3.20
CA PRO A 253 -1.88 -9.07 4.16
C PRO A 253 -2.10 -8.59 5.60
N PRO A 254 -1.94 -9.48 6.61
CA PRO A 254 -2.22 -9.16 8.00
C PRO A 254 -1.19 -8.20 8.58
N PHE A 255 -1.62 -7.37 9.52
CA PHE A 255 -0.68 -6.69 10.40
C PHE A 255 -0.32 -7.61 11.56
N ILE A 256 0.91 -7.51 12.01
CA ILE A 256 1.43 -8.14 13.21
C ILE A 256 1.46 -7.09 14.31
N VAL A 257 0.78 -7.38 15.42
CA VAL A 257 0.76 -6.53 16.62
C VAL A 257 1.80 -7.06 17.62
N HIS A 258 2.94 -6.38 17.72
CA HIS A 258 4.08 -6.82 18.51
C HIS A 258 3.88 -6.58 20.01
N GLY A 259 3.30 -5.44 20.38
CA GLY A 259 3.10 -5.06 21.77
C GLY A 259 3.35 -3.58 22.01
N PHE A 260 3.32 -3.17 23.28
CA PHE A 260 3.71 -1.83 23.68
C PHE A 260 5.19 -1.77 24.03
N THR A 261 5.88 -0.75 23.53
CA THR A 261 7.25 -0.42 23.93
C THR A 261 7.30 0.08 25.38
N LYS A 262 8.52 0.19 25.93
CA LYS A 262 8.75 0.85 27.22
C LYS A 262 8.37 2.34 27.22
N LEU A 263 8.45 2.99 26.06
CA LEU A 263 8.07 4.40 25.89
C LEU A 263 6.55 4.60 25.71
N GLY A 264 5.79 3.53 25.44
CA GLY A 264 4.34 3.60 25.32
C GLY A 264 3.79 3.57 23.89
N PHE A 265 4.63 3.48 22.87
CA PHE A 265 4.17 3.21 21.51
C PHE A 265 3.67 1.77 21.37
N LEU A 266 2.55 1.58 20.67
CA LEU A 266 2.17 0.28 20.14
C LEU A 266 2.95 0.01 18.84
N GLU A 267 3.63 -1.11 18.77
CA GLU A 267 4.39 -1.56 17.61
C GLU A 267 3.56 -2.47 16.70
N LEU A 268 3.41 -2.04 15.45
CA LEU A 268 2.76 -2.77 14.38
C LEU A 268 3.75 -3.00 13.23
N SER A 269 3.59 -4.11 12.51
CA SER A 269 4.25 -4.27 11.22
C SER A 269 3.35 -4.92 10.19
N ARG A 270 3.50 -4.55 8.92
CA ARG A 270 2.82 -5.23 7.79
C ARG A 270 3.77 -5.40 6.63
N GLU A 271 3.61 -6.50 5.90
CA GLU A 271 4.41 -6.77 4.72
C GLU A 271 4.30 -5.63 3.69
N LYS A 272 5.44 -5.01 3.36
CA LYS A 272 5.52 -3.94 2.35
C LYS A 272 5.55 -4.55 0.96
N ARG A 273 4.38 -4.62 0.31
CA ARG A 273 4.22 -5.13 -1.07
C ARG A 273 4.26 -4.03 -2.13
N ARG A 274 3.75 -2.84 -1.80
CA ARG A 274 3.64 -1.67 -2.69
C ARG A 274 3.90 -0.39 -1.90
N CYS A 275 4.22 0.70 -2.58
CA CYS A 275 4.33 2.02 -1.96
C CYS A 275 2.99 2.42 -1.31
N PRO A 276 3.02 3.20 -0.21
CA PRO A 276 1.80 3.74 0.38
C PRO A 276 1.08 4.63 -0.62
N LEU A 277 -0.22 4.84 -0.38
CA LEU A 277 -1.11 5.56 -1.29
C LEU A 277 -0.62 6.98 -1.62
N HIS A 278 -0.05 7.70 -0.65
CA HIS A 278 0.41 9.08 -0.84
C HIS A 278 1.57 9.21 -1.86
N HIS A 279 2.34 8.15 -2.12
CA HIS A 279 3.35 8.16 -3.21
C HIS A 279 2.75 7.88 -4.59
N ARG A 280 1.54 7.31 -4.65
CA ARG A 280 0.90 6.87 -5.90
C ARG A 280 -0.22 7.80 -6.37
N LYS A 281 -0.67 8.69 -5.48
CA LYS A 281 -1.58 9.80 -5.74
C LYS A 281 -0.80 11.07 -6.07
N VAL A 282 0.15 11.02 -7.02
CA VAL A 282 0.87 12.23 -7.40
C VAL A 282 -0.13 13.16 -8.09
N PHE A 283 -0.72 14.06 -7.31
CA PHE A 283 -1.26 15.31 -7.80
C PHE A 283 -0.04 16.08 -8.28
N GLU A 284 0.03 16.39 -9.58
CA GLU A 284 0.96 17.41 -10.03
C GLU A 284 0.67 18.67 -9.20
N ALA A 285 1.65 19.10 -8.41
CA ALA A 285 1.68 20.41 -7.78
C ALA A 285 2.33 21.41 -8.73
#